data_AF-A0AAN1WIN3-F1
#
_entry.id   AF-A0AAN1WIN3-F1
#
_cell.length_a   1.000
_cell.length_b   1.000
_cell.length_c   1.000
_cell.angle_alpha   90.00
_cell.angle_beta   90.00
_cell.angle_gamma   90.00
#
_symmetry.space_group_name_H-M   'P 1'
#
loop_
_entity.id
_entity.type
_entity.pdbx_description
1 polymer ?
#
loop_
_entity_poly.entity_id
_entity_poly.type
_entity_poly.pdbx_seq_one_letter_code
_entity_poly.pdbx_strand_id
1 'polypeptide(L)'
;MSISLRLDALIRQVLEARVEIFDEPLLRQQLQMQNVRHHPEQSPFAWLFEILKVGAGQIRNLEAFGARLLPEYAHMTLPEFKTLVDEDFFVLSQVHYERYFSKVY
;
A
#
# COMPACT_ATOMS: atom_id res chain seq x y z
N MET A 1 -12.60 12.69 12.80
CA MET A 1 -11.41 11.92 12.39
C MET A 1 -11.39 11.91 10.87
N SER A 2 -10.39 12.54 10.25
CA SER A 2 -10.34 12.76 8.79
C SER A 2 -10.24 11.45 8.00
N ILE A 3 -10.95 11.33 6.87
CA ILE A 3 -10.98 10.13 6.01
C ILE A 3 -9.58 9.61 5.67
N SER A 4 -8.59 10.49 5.50
CA SER A 4 -7.22 10.14 5.11
C SER A 4 -6.49 9.24 6.12
N LEU A 5 -6.70 9.44 7.43
CA LEU A 5 -6.05 8.62 8.48
C LEU A 5 -6.61 7.20 8.52
N ARG A 6 -7.91 7.05 8.22
CA ARG A 6 -8.55 5.74 8.16
C ARG A 6 -8.03 4.93 6.98
N LEU A 7 -7.84 5.57 5.83
CA LEU A 7 -7.29 4.93 4.64
C LEU A 7 -5.82 4.49 4.86
N ASP A 8 -5.00 5.31 5.52
CA ASP A 8 -3.62 4.92 5.89
C ASP A 8 -3.60 3.69 6.80
N ALA A 9 -4.45 3.65 7.82
CA ALA A 9 -4.53 2.50 8.73
C ALA A 9 -4.98 1.21 8.02
N LEU A 10 -5.91 1.31 7.07
CA LEU A 10 -6.38 0.16 6.28
C LEU A 10 -5.29 -0.37 5.35
N ILE A 11 -4.64 0.49 4.58
CA ILE A 11 -3.58 0.05 3.65
C ILE A 11 -2.39 -0.53 4.41
N ARG A 12 -2.06 0.06 5.56
CA ARG A 12 -1.07 -0.48 6.47
C ARG A 12 -1.44 -1.89 6.91
N GLN A 13 -2.66 -2.11 7.39
CA GLN A 13 -3.09 -3.44 7.83
C GLN A 13 -3.02 -4.49 6.70
N VAL A 14 -3.36 -4.10 5.48
CA VAL A 14 -3.28 -4.99 4.31
C VAL A 14 -1.82 -5.31 3.98
N LEU A 15 -0.95 -4.30 3.93
CA LEU A 15 0.43 -4.48 3.49
C LEU A 15 1.35 -5.04 4.57
N GLU A 16 1.13 -4.72 5.85
CA GLU A 16 1.95 -5.20 6.98
C GLU A 16 1.93 -6.73 7.11
N ALA A 17 0.82 -7.37 6.71
CA ALA A 17 0.68 -8.83 6.68
C ALA A 17 1.21 -9.49 5.39
N ARG A 18 1.66 -8.71 4.40
CA ARG A 18 1.99 -9.19 3.04
C ARG A 18 3.38 -8.78 2.56
N VAL A 19 3.89 -7.69 3.09
CA VAL A 19 5.16 -7.05 2.71
C VAL A 19 5.97 -6.78 3.95
N GLU A 20 7.27 -7.03 3.85
CA GLU A 20 8.23 -6.61 4.86
C GLU A 20 9.06 -5.44 4.33
N ILE A 21 9.04 -4.32 5.05
CA ILE A 21 9.88 -3.16 4.75
C ILE A 21 11.10 -3.25 5.65
N PHE A 22 12.27 -3.50 5.04
CA PHE A 22 13.54 -3.63 5.74
C PHE A 22 14.43 -2.39 5.59
N ASP A 23 14.16 -1.53 4.59
CA ASP A 23 14.93 -0.31 4.33
C ASP A 23 14.00 0.88 3.98
N GLU A 24 13.49 1.54 5.02
CA GLU A 24 12.67 2.76 4.91
C GLU A 24 13.38 3.96 4.24
N PRO A 25 14.68 4.24 4.47
CA PRO A 25 15.35 5.37 3.82
C PRO A 25 15.48 5.17 2.32
N LEU A 26 15.72 3.94 1.84
CA LEU A 26 15.72 3.62 0.41
C LEU A 26 14.35 3.87 -0.23
N LEU A 27 13.28 3.47 0.46
CA LEU A 27 11.91 3.71 -0.01
C LEU A 27 11.62 5.22 -0.16
N ARG A 28 12.02 6.03 0.83
CA ARG A 28 11.87 7.49 0.78
C ARG A 28 12.70 8.12 -0.33
N GLN A 29 13.90 7.59 -0.59
CA GLN A 29 14.72 8.08 -1.69
C GLN A 29 14.04 7.79 -3.04
N GLN A 30 13.41 6.63 -3.19
CA GLN A 30 12.68 6.29 -4.42
C GLN A 30 11.43 7.13 -4.64
N LEU A 31 10.68 7.44 -3.58
CA LEU A 31 9.56 8.40 -3.66
C LEU A 31 10.01 9.75 -4.21
N GLN A 32 11.14 10.26 -3.70
CA GLN A 32 11.72 11.52 -4.16
C GLN A 32 12.20 11.44 -5.61
N MET A 33 12.88 10.35 -5.98
CA MET A 33 13.35 10.13 -7.35
C MET A 33 12.21 10.07 -8.37
N GLN A 34 11.12 9.39 -8.03
CA GLN A 34 9.95 9.26 -8.91
C GLN A 34 8.98 10.44 -8.82
N ASN A 35 9.30 11.46 -8.00
CA ASN A 35 8.44 12.61 -7.74
C ASN A 35 7.02 12.22 -7.32
N VAL A 36 6.89 11.11 -6.60
CA VAL A 36 5.61 10.57 -6.14
C VAL A 36 5.10 11.46 -5.00
N ARG A 37 3.85 11.90 -5.11
CA ARG A 37 3.19 12.62 -4.01
C ARG A 37 3.09 11.70 -2.81
N HIS A 38 3.81 12.02 -1.76
CA HIS A 38 3.79 11.30 -0.50
C HIS A 38 3.69 12.29 0.64
N HIS A 39 3.01 11.90 1.72
CA HIS A 39 3.01 12.69 2.94
C HIS A 39 4.05 12.10 3.90
N PRO A 40 5.00 12.89 4.42
CA PRO A 40 6.03 12.39 5.34
C PRO A 40 5.46 11.88 6.67
N GLU A 41 4.19 12.20 6.98
CA GLU A 41 3.47 11.71 8.16
C GLU A 41 2.78 10.35 7.96
N GLN A 42 2.77 9.82 6.73
CA GLN A 42 2.15 8.53 6.42
C GLN A 42 3.06 7.35 6.76
N SER A 43 2.45 6.17 6.89
CA SER A 43 3.17 4.93 7.14
C SER A 43 4.04 4.55 5.93
N PRO A 44 5.19 3.87 6.12
CA PRO A 44 6.03 3.41 5.01
C PRO A 44 5.31 2.45 4.06
N PHE A 45 4.29 1.74 4.55
CA PHE A 45 3.38 0.94 3.72
C PHE A 45 2.55 1.78 2.76
N ALA A 46 2.04 2.94 3.17
CA ALA A 46 1.29 3.84 2.31
C ALA A 46 2.19 4.42 1.21
N TRP A 47 3.44 4.74 1.54
CA TRP A 47 4.45 5.15 0.55
C TRP A 47 4.71 4.07 -0.50
N LEU A 48 4.89 2.82 -0.07
CA LEU A 48 5.06 1.70 -0.99
C LEU A 48 3.85 1.57 -1.93
N PHE A 49 2.63 1.70 -1.39
CA PHE A 49 1.42 1.63 -2.19
C PHE A 49 1.35 2.72 -3.26
N GLU A 50 1.76 3.95 -2.94
CA GLU A 50 1.81 5.05 -3.92
C GLU A 50 2.81 4.75 -5.04
N ILE A 51 3.98 4.19 -4.72
CA ILE A 51 4.97 3.73 -5.72
C ILE A 51 4.34 2.65 -6.63
N LEU A 52 3.66 1.67 -6.04
CA LEU A 52 2.97 0.62 -6.79
C LEU A 52 1.86 1.20 -7.70
N LYS A 53 1.13 2.22 -7.25
CA LYS A 53 0.11 2.89 -8.08
C LYS A 53 0.71 3.64 -9.26
N VAL A 54 1.85 4.29 -9.05
CA VAL A 54 2.52 5.09 -10.08
C VAL A 54 3.20 4.19 -11.12
N GLY A 55 3.76 3.06 -10.71
CA GLY A 55 4.67 2.31 -11.56
C GLY A 55 4.79 0.80 -11.32
N ALA A 56 3.84 0.12 -10.67
CA ALA A 56 3.95 -1.34 -10.42
C ALA A 56 4.29 -2.16 -11.67
N GLY A 57 3.83 -1.76 -12.86
CA GLY A 57 4.15 -2.45 -14.12
C GLY A 57 5.58 -2.24 -14.63
N GLN A 58 6.30 -1.23 -14.14
CA GLN A 58 7.71 -0.95 -14.49
C GLN A 58 8.67 -1.43 -13.40
N ILE A 59 8.17 -1.66 -12.18
CA ILE A 59 8.97 -2.17 -11.08
C ILE A 59 9.22 -3.65 -11.32
N ARG A 60 10.49 -4.02 -11.47
CA ARG A 60 10.91 -5.41 -11.64
C ARG A 60 11.37 -6.06 -10.35
N ASN A 61 11.91 -5.24 -9.43
CA ASN A 61 12.39 -5.72 -8.15
C ASN A 61 11.92 -4.79 -7.03
N LEU A 62 11.09 -5.31 -6.13
CA LEU A 62 10.64 -4.57 -4.95
C LEU A 62 11.79 -4.34 -3.97
N GLU A 63 12.76 -5.26 -3.91
CA GLU A 63 13.89 -5.18 -2.98
C GLU A 63 14.76 -3.95 -3.27
N ALA A 64 14.78 -3.48 -4.51
CA ALA A 64 15.44 -2.24 -4.91
C ALA A 64 14.80 -0.97 -4.29
N PHE A 65 13.64 -1.12 -3.66
CA PHE A 65 12.93 -0.08 -2.92
C PHE A 65 13.08 -0.23 -1.40
N GLY A 66 13.77 -1.27 -0.92
CA GLY A 66 13.90 -1.53 0.52
C GLY A 66 12.71 -2.28 1.11
N ALA A 67 11.89 -2.87 0.27
CA ALA A 67 10.74 -3.67 0.65
C ALA A 67 10.75 -5.01 -0.07
N ARG A 68 10.22 -6.05 0.54
CA ARG A 68 10.10 -7.36 -0.09
C ARG A 68 8.73 -7.94 0.19
N LEU A 69 8.21 -8.67 -0.79
CA LEU A 69 7.03 -9.50 -0.57
C LEU A 69 7.41 -10.61 0.40
N LEU A 70 6.50 -10.93 1.32
CA LEU A 70 6.67 -12.12 2.16
C LEU A 70 6.75 -13.36 1.26
N PRO A 71 7.41 -14.45 1.71
CA PRO A 71 7.61 -15.66 0.90
C PRO A 71 6.28 -16.25 0.38
N GLU A 72 5.20 -16.06 1.13
CA GLU A 72 3.84 -16.44 0.71
C GLU A 72 3.36 -15.71 -0.55
N TYR A 73 3.79 -14.46 -0.77
CA TYR A 73 3.42 -13.61 -1.92
C TYR A 73 4.56 -13.41 -2.92
N ALA A 74 5.77 -13.87 -2.63
CA ALA A 74 6.95 -13.69 -3.48
C ALA A 74 6.82 -14.35 -4.87
N HIS A 75 5.87 -15.27 -5.04
CA HIS A 75 5.55 -15.89 -6.32
C HIS A 75 4.68 -14.99 -7.23
N MET A 76 4.07 -13.94 -6.69
CA MET A 76 3.21 -13.02 -7.43
C MET A 76 4.03 -11.92 -8.10
N THR A 77 3.57 -11.46 -9.27
CA THR A 77 4.13 -10.24 -9.88
C THR A 77 3.62 -8.99 -9.15
N LEU A 78 4.39 -7.90 -9.19
CA LEU A 78 3.97 -6.63 -8.58
C LEU A 78 2.63 -6.07 -9.11
N PRO A 79 2.28 -6.15 -10.41
CA PRO A 79 0.94 -5.77 -10.85
C PRO A 79 -0.17 -6.67 -10.30
N GLU A 80 0.05 -7.98 -10.18
CA GLU A 80 -0.92 -8.89 -9.55
C GLU A 80 -1.08 -8.58 -8.06
N PHE A 81 0.04 -8.42 -7.36
CA PHE A 81 0.05 -8.03 -5.95
C PHE A 81 -0.66 -6.69 -5.72
N LYS A 82 -0.38 -5.69 -6.56
CA LYS A 82 -1.06 -4.39 -6.52
C LYS A 82 -2.57 -4.55 -6.70
N THR A 83 -3.01 -5.44 -7.59
CA THR A 83 -4.44 -5.68 -7.86
C THR A 83 -5.10 -6.34 -6.65
N LEU A 84 -4.47 -7.36 -6.08
CA LEU A 84 -4.94 -8.03 -4.87
C LEU A 84 -5.05 -7.06 -3.68
N VAL A 85 -4.05 -6.19 -3.48
CA VAL A 85 -4.08 -5.16 -2.44
C VAL A 85 -5.20 -4.14 -2.69
N ASP A 86 -5.43 -3.74 -3.95
CA ASP A 86 -6.50 -2.81 -4.33
C ASP A 86 -7.88 -3.38 -3.99
N GLU A 87 -8.10 -4.66 -4.32
CA GLU A 87 -9.33 -5.39 -4.02
C GLU A 87 -9.54 -5.56 -2.51
N ASP A 88 -8.53 -6.00 -1.76
CA ASP A 88 -8.61 -6.16 -0.30
C ASP A 88 -8.90 -4.82 0.39
N PHE A 89 -8.23 -3.76 -0.06
CA PHE A 89 -8.45 -2.41 0.41
C PHE A 89 -9.86 -1.90 0.09
N PHE A 90 -10.36 -2.17 -1.12
CA PHE A 90 -11.73 -1.82 -1.52
C PHE A 90 -12.76 -2.55 -0.66
N VAL A 91 -12.60 -3.86 -0.46
CA VAL A 91 -13.49 -4.69 0.38
C VAL A 91 -13.47 -4.20 1.83
N LEU A 92 -12.28 -3.98 2.42
CA LEU A 92 -12.17 -3.47 3.78
C LEU A 92 -12.81 -2.08 3.92
N SER A 93 -12.61 -1.21 2.93
CA SER A 93 -13.25 0.10 2.87
C SER A 93 -14.78 -0.04 2.76
N GLN A 94 -15.29 -0.96 1.94
CA GLN A 94 -16.72 -1.19 1.71
C GLN A 94 -17.41 -1.83 2.92
N VAL A 95 -16.82 -2.84 3.56
CA VAL A 95 -17.32 -3.44 4.81
C VAL A 95 -17.46 -2.36 5.90
N HIS A 96 -16.54 -1.40 5.92
CA HIS A 96 -16.61 -0.25 6.79
C HIS A 96 -17.61 0.83 6.34
N TYR A 97 -17.87 0.96 5.03
CA TYR A 97 -18.86 1.84 4.43
C TYR A 97 -20.28 1.34 4.69
N GLU A 98 -20.55 0.04 4.52
CA GLU A 98 -21.83 -0.61 4.87
C GLU A 98 -22.16 -0.44 6.35
N ARG A 99 -21.15 -0.50 7.24
CA ARG A 99 -21.39 -0.26 8.67
C ARG A 99 -21.76 1.19 9.02
N TYR A 100 -21.43 2.15 8.15
CA TYR A 100 -21.82 3.56 8.31
C TYR A 100 -23.11 3.90 7.54
N PHE A 101 -23.37 3.26 6.40
CA PHE A 101 -24.56 3.50 5.57
C PHE A 101 -25.76 2.61 5.90
N SER A 102 -25.58 1.46 6.57
CA SER A 102 -26.68 0.61 7.07
C SER A 102 -27.26 1.11 8.40
N LYS A 103 -27.16 2.43 8.65
CA LYS A 103 -27.87 3.17 9.70
C LYS A 103 -28.31 4.57 9.21
N VAL A 104 -28.69 4.69 7.96
CA VAL A 104 -29.62 5.75 7.54
C VAL A 104 -30.81 5.04 6.90
N TYR A 105 -31.86 4.96 7.70
CA TYR A 105 -33.22 4.54 7.35
C TYR A 105 -33.84 5.53 6.36
#